data_AF-A0A534C7A6-F1
#
_entry.id   AF-A0A534C7A6-F1
#
_cell.length_a   1.000
_cell.length_b   1.000
_cell.length_c   1.000
_cell.angle_alpha   90.00
_cell.angle_beta   90.00
_cell.angle_gamma   90.00
#
_symmetry.space_group_name_H-M   'P 1'
#
loop_
_entity.id
_entity.type
_entity.pdbx_description
1 polymer ?
#
loop_
_entity_poly.entity_id
_entity_poly.type
_entity_poly.pdbx_seq_one_letter_code
_entity_poly.pdbx_strand_id
1 'polypeptide(L)'
;MVLDAMLDELLEQLPIDADRVYLTGLSIGGMWTYGWASLRPDRFAAIAPVCGDWDAVDACRLKHIPVWAFHGAKDNVVPIDGDRAMVEAIKACGGDARLTVYPDTGHDSWTAAYADPELFTWLLQQRRKAAAARK
;
A
#
# COMPACT_ATOMS: atom_id res chain seq x y z
N MET A 1 9.77 11.92 -9.93
CA MET A 1 8.31 12.21 -10.01
C MET A 1 7.99 13.28 -8.96
N VAL A 2 6.95 14.12 -9.09
CA VAL A 2 6.69 15.23 -8.13
C VAL A 2 6.60 14.74 -6.68
N LEU A 3 5.98 13.58 -6.46
CA LEU A 3 5.89 12.96 -5.13
C LEU A 3 7.24 12.51 -4.56
N ASP A 4 8.19 12.09 -5.42
CA ASP A 4 9.55 11.74 -4.96
C ASP A 4 10.22 13.00 -4.39
N ALA A 5 10.21 14.10 -5.14
CA ALA A 5 10.85 15.35 -4.74
C ALA A 5 10.24 15.92 -3.46
N MET A 6 8.91 15.87 -3.32
CA MET A 6 8.22 16.30 -2.11
C MET A 6 8.62 15.43 -0.90
N LEU A 7 8.67 14.11 -1.06
CA LEU A 7 9.07 13.23 0.05
C LEU A 7 10.56 13.41 0.40
N ASP A 8 11.43 13.58 -0.59
CA ASP A 8 12.85 13.86 -0.38
C ASP A 8 13.03 15.17 0.42
N GLU A 9 12.33 16.23 0.03
CA GLU A 9 12.36 17.52 0.73
C GLU A 9 11.90 17.41 2.19
N LEU A 10 10.79 16.69 2.45
CA LEU A 10 10.30 16.48 3.81
C LEU A 10 11.27 15.66 4.68
N LEU A 11 11.90 14.64 4.11
CA LEU A 11 12.90 13.81 4.80
C LEU A 11 14.18 14.60 5.12
N GLU A 12 14.54 15.58 4.29
CA GLU A 12 15.69 16.45 4.54
C GLU A 12 15.40 17.55 5.58
N GLN A 13 14.19 18.10 5.58
CA GLN A 13 13.85 19.28 6.38
C GLN A 13 13.25 18.97 7.75
N LEU A 14 12.66 17.79 7.94
CA LEU A 14 11.95 17.41 9.16
C LEU A 14 12.62 16.20 9.84
N PRO A 15 12.49 16.06 11.17
CA PRO A 15 13.05 14.92 11.91
C PRO A 15 12.20 13.66 11.72
N ILE A 16 12.10 13.16 10.48
CA ILE A 16 11.34 11.98 10.09
C ILE A 16 12.26 10.75 10.11
N ASP A 17 11.81 9.66 10.73
CA ASP A 17 12.48 8.35 10.61
C ASP A 17 12.24 7.79 9.20
N ALA A 18 13.27 7.83 8.35
CA ALA A 18 13.20 7.37 6.96
C ALA A 18 12.89 5.86 6.82
N ASP A 19 13.08 5.07 7.89
CA ASP A 19 12.70 3.65 7.91
C ASP A 19 11.25 3.44 8.38
N ARG A 20 10.50 4.51 8.65
CA ARG A 20 9.09 4.49 9.10
C ARG A 20 8.23 5.45 8.30
N VAL A 21 8.45 5.51 6.99
CA VAL A 21 7.57 6.18 6.04
C VAL A 21 6.53 5.18 5.53
N TYR A 22 5.25 5.52 5.65
CA TYR A 22 4.13 4.67 5.22
C TYR A 22 3.39 5.32 4.06
N LEU A 23 2.79 4.52 3.17
CA LEU A 23 1.99 5.03 2.06
C LEU A 23 0.57 4.47 2.09
N THR A 24 -0.42 5.35 2.00
CA THR A 24 -1.84 5.00 1.95
C THR A 24 -2.57 5.95 1.02
N GLY A 25 -3.67 5.49 0.44
CA GLY A 25 -4.49 6.28 -0.46
C GLY A 25 -5.77 5.54 -0.83
N LEU A 26 -6.79 6.30 -1.23
CA LEU A 26 -8.12 5.77 -1.57
C LEU A 26 -8.42 5.92 -3.07
N SER A 27 -9.13 4.97 -3.68
CA SER A 27 -9.54 5.00 -5.10
C SER A 27 -8.33 5.17 -6.03
N ILE A 28 -8.27 6.24 -6.83
CA ILE A 28 -7.06 6.57 -7.63
C ILE A 28 -5.79 6.67 -6.77
N GLY A 29 -5.91 7.11 -5.51
CA GLY A 29 -4.82 7.11 -4.54
C GLY A 29 -4.47 5.71 -4.05
N GLY A 30 -5.42 4.78 -4.02
CA GLY A 30 -5.18 3.36 -3.74
C GLY A 30 -4.41 2.70 -4.88
N MET A 31 -4.79 3.00 -6.13
CA MET A 31 -4.04 2.57 -7.32
C MET A 31 -2.59 3.06 -7.28
N TRP A 32 -2.38 4.36 -7.03
CA TRP A 32 -1.03 4.93 -6.95
C TRP A 32 -0.28 4.58 -5.66
N THR A 33 -0.96 4.08 -4.63
CA THR A 33 -0.29 3.46 -3.48
C THR A 33 0.48 2.21 -3.93
N TYR A 34 -0.15 1.33 -4.72
CA TYR A 34 0.58 0.24 -5.38
C TYR A 34 1.60 0.74 -6.39
N GLY A 35 1.20 1.65 -7.29
CA GLY A 35 2.04 2.09 -8.40
C GLY A 35 3.32 2.78 -7.94
N TRP A 36 3.22 3.75 -7.02
CA TRP A 36 4.41 4.46 -6.54
C TRP A 36 5.33 3.55 -5.73
N ALA A 37 4.78 2.70 -4.86
CA ALA A 37 5.56 1.71 -4.12
C ALA A 37 6.26 0.70 -5.05
N SER A 38 5.62 0.30 -6.15
CA SER A 38 6.22 -0.62 -7.13
C SER A 38 7.37 0.04 -7.91
N LEU A 39 7.24 1.32 -8.23
CA LEU A 39 8.28 2.13 -8.89
C LEU A 39 9.43 2.50 -7.93
N ARG A 40 9.18 2.45 -6.63
CA ARG A 40 10.08 2.85 -5.55
C ARG A 40 10.04 1.84 -4.38
N PRO A 41 10.42 0.58 -4.61
CA PRO A 41 10.22 -0.52 -3.66
C PRO A 41 11.08 -0.42 -2.38
N ASP A 42 11.91 0.61 -2.29
CA ASP A 42 12.84 0.91 -1.22
C ASP A 42 12.44 2.16 -0.41
N ARG A 43 11.28 2.78 -0.68
CA ARG A 43 10.89 4.05 -0.04
C ARG A 43 9.97 3.91 1.16
N PHE A 44 9.20 2.82 1.25
CA PHE A 44 8.13 2.69 2.23
C PHE A 44 8.35 1.48 3.14
N ALA A 45 8.03 1.66 4.42
CA ALA A 45 8.05 0.62 5.44
C ALA A 45 6.86 -0.33 5.32
N ALA A 46 5.71 0.18 4.87
CA ALA A 46 4.49 -0.57 4.59
C ALA A 46 3.55 0.28 3.73
N ILE A 47 2.61 -0.38 3.04
CA ILE A 47 1.55 0.30 2.28
C ILE A 47 0.15 -0.18 2.66
N ALA A 48 -0.81 0.73 2.58
CA ALA A 48 -2.23 0.50 2.81
C ALA A 48 -3.09 1.06 1.66
N PRO A 49 -3.20 0.35 0.52
CA PRO A 49 -4.09 0.74 -0.56
C PRO A 49 -5.55 0.52 -0.16
N VAL A 50 -6.42 1.49 -0.43
CA VAL A 50 -7.85 1.43 -0.13
C VAL A 50 -8.66 1.62 -1.40
N CYS A 51 -9.59 0.69 -1.68
CA CYS A 51 -10.32 0.56 -2.95
C CYS A 51 -9.44 0.81 -4.18
N GLY A 52 -8.28 0.15 -4.20
CA GLY A 52 -7.27 0.29 -5.25
C GLY A 52 -7.40 -0.75 -6.35
N ASP A 53 -6.54 -0.59 -7.35
CA ASP A 53 -6.30 -1.56 -8.43
C ASP A 53 -4.91 -1.29 -9.02
N TRP A 54 -4.19 -2.32 -9.43
CA TRP A 54 -2.91 -2.19 -10.14
C TRP A 54 -2.61 -3.44 -10.96
N ASP A 55 -1.71 -3.31 -11.93
CA ASP A 55 -1.27 -4.45 -12.72
C ASP A 55 -0.41 -5.42 -11.88
N ALA A 56 -0.90 -6.65 -11.73
CA ALA A 56 -0.23 -7.73 -11.01
C ALA A 56 1.16 -8.09 -11.55
N VAL A 57 1.52 -7.65 -12.77
CA VAL A 57 2.88 -7.77 -13.31
C VAL A 57 3.94 -7.12 -12.39
N ASP A 58 3.57 -6.09 -11.65
CA ASP A 58 4.47 -5.38 -10.74
C ASP A 58 4.52 -5.97 -9.32
N ALA A 59 3.68 -6.97 -9.00
CA ALA A 59 3.53 -7.50 -7.65
C ALA A 59 4.85 -7.96 -7.00
N CYS A 60 5.74 -8.61 -7.77
CA CYS A 60 7.04 -9.07 -7.25
C CYS A 60 7.97 -7.93 -6.82
N ARG A 61 7.75 -6.69 -7.28
CA ARG A 61 8.48 -5.50 -6.82
C ARG A 61 8.10 -5.14 -5.38
N LEU A 62 6.90 -5.50 -4.95
CA LEU A 62 6.36 -5.22 -3.62
C LEU A 62 6.65 -6.32 -2.59
N LYS A 63 7.28 -7.44 -2.96
CA LYS A 63 7.47 -8.61 -2.09
C LYS A 63 8.20 -8.33 -0.76
N HIS A 64 8.92 -7.22 -0.66
CA HIS A 64 9.66 -6.82 0.54
C HIS A 64 8.91 -5.82 1.42
N ILE A 65 7.77 -5.30 0.95
CA ILE A 65 6.95 -4.30 1.63
C ILE A 65 5.71 -5.01 2.17
N PRO A 66 5.45 -4.98 3.49
CA PRO A 66 4.18 -5.39 4.05
C PRO A 66 3.02 -4.60 3.43
N VAL A 67 1.99 -5.31 2.94
CA VAL A 67 0.81 -4.72 2.29
C VAL A 67 -0.46 -5.09 3.06
N TRP A 68 -1.26 -4.10 3.43
CA TRP A 68 -2.61 -4.32 3.93
C TRP A 68 -3.62 -3.52 3.12
N ALA A 69 -4.28 -4.20 2.18
CA ALA A 69 -5.29 -3.63 1.31
C ALA A 69 -6.69 -3.66 1.97
N PHE A 70 -7.56 -2.74 1.55
CA PHE A 70 -8.95 -2.64 2.02
C PHE A 70 -9.90 -2.39 0.86
N HIS A 71 -11.03 -3.10 0.79
CA HIS A 71 -11.96 -2.93 -0.32
C HIS A 71 -13.42 -3.22 0.08
N GLY A 72 -14.38 -2.58 -0.58
CA GLY A 72 -15.81 -2.90 -0.46
C GLY A 72 -16.23 -4.02 -1.42
N ALA A 73 -16.93 -5.05 -0.95
CA ALA A 73 -17.36 -6.15 -1.82
C ALA A 73 -18.40 -5.74 -2.87
N LYS A 74 -19.09 -4.61 -2.67
CA LYS A 74 -20.10 -4.06 -3.56
C LYS A 74 -19.59 -2.81 -4.31
N ASP A 75 -18.28 -2.58 -4.35
CA ASP A 75 -17.69 -1.49 -5.12
C ASP A 75 -18.02 -1.66 -6.61
N ASN A 76 -18.74 -0.68 -7.15
CA ASN A 76 -19.17 -0.63 -8.54
C ASN A 76 -18.39 0.40 -9.37
N VAL A 77 -17.39 1.05 -8.78
CA VAL A 77 -16.51 2.04 -9.42
C VAL A 77 -15.15 1.40 -9.71
N VAL A 78 -14.57 0.75 -8.70
CA VAL A 78 -13.32 -0.02 -8.84
C VAL A 78 -13.64 -1.46 -8.45
N PRO A 79 -13.63 -2.42 -9.39
CA PRO A 79 -13.90 -3.81 -9.05
C PRO A 79 -12.85 -4.38 -8.09
N ILE A 80 -13.30 -5.01 -7.01
CA ILE A 80 -12.46 -5.64 -5.98
C ILE A 80 -11.45 -6.68 -6.51
N ASP A 81 -11.69 -7.21 -7.71
CA ASP A 81 -10.84 -8.23 -8.31
C ASP A 81 -9.41 -7.72 -8.58
N GLY A 82 -9.23 -6.42 -8.79
CA GLY A 82 -7.91 -5.79 -8.90
C GLY A 82 -7.08 -5.95 -7.62
N ASP A 83 -7.64 -5.55 -6.48
CA ASP A 83 -7.01 -5.70 -5.17
C ASP A 83 -6.77 -7.18 -4.81
N ARG A 84 -7.73 -8.07 -5.12
CA ARG A 84 -7.55 -9.52 -4.94
C ARG A 84 -6.38 -10.05 -5.76
N ALA A 85 -6.31 -9.70 -7.05
CA ALA A 85 -5.25 -10.13 -7.94
C ALA A 85 -3.89 -9.64 -7.47
N MET A 86 -3.79 -8.37 -7.06
CA MET A 86 -2.55 -7.79 -6.51
C MET A 86 -2.11 -8.52 -5.24
N VAL A 87 -3.01 -8.71 -4.26
CA VAL A 87 -2.66 -9.36 -2.98
C VAL A 87 -2.22 -10.80 -3.19
N GLU A 88 -2.92 -11.57 -4.03
CA GLU A 88 -2.53 -12.95 -4.33
C GLU A 88 -1.21 -13.02 -5.12
N ALA A 89 -0.98 -12.11 -6.08
CA ALA A 89 0.28 -12.04 -6.81
C ALA A 89 1.47 -11.68 -5.90
N ILE A 90 1.30 -10.75 -4.95
CA ILE A 90 2.35 -10.39 -3.98
C ILE A 90 2.70 -11.61 -3.11
N LYS A 91 1.70 -12.33 -2.61
CA LYS A 91 1.91 -13.58 -1.85
C LYS A 91 2.63 -14.63 -2.70
N ALA A 92 2.28 -14.78 -3.97
CA ALA A 92 2.93 -15.71 -4.90
C ALA A 92 4.43 -15.37 -5.14
N CYS A 93 4.80 -14.10 -5.03
CA CYS A 93 6.20 -13.64 -5.05
C CYS A 93 6.93 -13.81 -3.70
N GLY A 94 6.28 -14.39 -2.68
CA GLY A 94 6.80 -14.58 -1.32
C GLY A 94 6.66 -13.35 -0.43
N GLY A 95 5.82 -12.38 -0.80
CA GLY A 95 5.56 -11.18 -0.02
C GLY A 95 4.51 -11.35 1.07
N ASP A 96 4.49 -10.40 2.01
CA ASP A 96 3.48 -10.31 3.06
C ASP A 96 2.38 -9.34 2.64
N ALA A 97 1.23 -9.88 2.25
CA ALA A 97 0.08 -9.10 1.81
C ALA A 97 -1.22 -9.68 2.37
N ARG A 98 -2.13 -8.80 2.78
CA ARG A 98 -3.50 -9.16 3.19
C ARG A 98 -4.53 -8.16 2.66
N LEU A 99 -5.76 -8.64 2.51
CA LEU A 99 -6.92 -7.86 2.04
C LEU A 99 -8.04 -7.96 3.07
N THR A 100 -8.50 -6.82 3.59
CA THR A 100 -9.77 -6.73 4.33
C THR A 100 -10.88 -6.38 3.37
N VAL A 101 -11.95 -7.19 3.38
CA VAL A 101 -13.12 -6.99 2.52
C VAL A 101 -14.33 -6.63 3.37
N TYR A 102 -14.94 -5.48 3.10
CA TYR A 102 -16.19 -5.07 3.73
C TYR A 102 -17.39 -5.58 2.92
N PRO A 103 -18.14 -6.57 3.41
CA PRO A 103 -19.10 -7.34 2.59
C PRO A 103 -20.28 -6.51 2.07
N ASP A 104 -20.67 -5.46 2.79
CA ASP A 104 -21.83 -4.63 2.45
C ASP A 104 -21.46 -3.24 1.92
N THR A 105 -20.18 -2.94 1.81
CA THR A 105 -19.68 -1.61 1.43
C THR A 105 -19.47 -1.51 -0.08
N GLY A 106 -19.88 -0.36 -0.64
CA GLY A 106 -19.58 0.05 -2.02
C GLY A 106 -18.19 0.70 -2.13
N HIS A 107 -18.09 1.77 -2.90
CA HIS A 107 -16.80 2.43 -3.16
C HIS A 107 -16.13 3.03 -1.91
N ASP A 108 -16.94 3.52 -0.96
CA ASP A 108 -16.49 4.15 0.29
C ASP A 108 -16.02 3.14 1.35
N SER A 109 -14.99 2.37 1.01
CA SER A 109 -14.30 1.47 1.96
C SER A 109 -13.34 2.21 2.89
N TRP A 110 -12.95 3.44 2.55
CA TRP A 110 -12.00 4.25 3.32
C TRP A 110 -12.58 4.76 4.64
N THR A 111 -13.88 5.00 4.73
CA THR A 111 -14.50 5.41 6.00
C THR A 111 -14.29 4.35 7.08
N ALA A 112 -14.50 3.07 6.75
CA ALA A 112 -14.22 1.97 7.69
C ALA A 112 -12.73 1.76 7.92
N ALA A 113 -11.92 1.74 6.84
CA ALA A 113 -10.48 1.49 6.94
C ALA A 113 -9.72 2.52 7.79
N TYR A 114 -10.02 3.82 7.62
CA TYR A 114 -9.36 4.88 8.38
C TYR A 114 -9.99 5.15 9.74
N ALA A 115 -11.17 4.61 10.04
CA ALA A 115 -11.73 4.61 11.39
C ALA A 115 -11.16 3.50 12.27
N ASP A 116 -10.53 2.48 11.68
CA ASP A 116 -9.99 1.34 12.40
C ASP A 116 -8.59 1.67 13.01
N PRO A 117 -8.46 1.73 14.35
CA PRO A 117 -7.17 1.94 15.00
C PRO A 117 -6.18 0.79 14.76
N GLU A 118 -6.64 -0.40 14.36
CA GLU A 118 -5.76 -1.53 14.02
C GLU A 118 -4.88 -1.20 12.82
N LEU A 119 -5.39 -0.45 11.83
CA LEU A 119 -4.58 -0.01 10.68
C LEU A 119 -3.36 0.79 11.12
N PHE A 120 -3.58 1.83 11.93
CA PHE A 120 -2.48 2.68 12.40
C PHE A 120 -1.56 1.94 13.36
N THR A 121 -2.10 1.09 14.22
CA THR A 121 -1.31 0.24 15.12
C THR A 121 -0.40 -0.69 14.32
N TRP A 122 -0.94 -1.33 13.27
CA TRP A 122 -0.19 -2.20 12.37
C TRP A 122 0.89 -1.43 11.60
N LEU A 123 0.57 -0.26 11.03
CA LEU A 123 1.54 0.59 10.33
C LEU A 123 2.72 0.93 11.25
N LEU A 124 2.43 1.37 12.48
CA LEU A 124 3.47 1.76 13.45
C LEU A 124 4.37 0.59 13.89
N GLN A 125 3.95 -0.66 13.72
CA GLN A 125 4.80 -1.83 13.95
C GLN A 125 5.77 -2.11 12.79
N GLN A 126 5.52 -1.56 11.61
CA GLN A 126 6.36 -1.79 10.44
C GLN A 126 7.58 -0.88 10.42
N ARG A 127 8.68 -1.46 9.95
CA ARG A 127 9.91 -0.76 9.60
C ARG A 127 10.40 -1.26 8.25
N ARG A 128 10.92 -0.35 7.44
CA ARG A 128 11.49 -0.67 6.13
C ARG A 128 12.60 -1.69 6.32
N LYS A 129 12.42 -2.86 5.72
CA LYS A 129 13.51 -3.84 5.61
C LYS A 129 14.47 -3.30 4.58
N ALA A 130 15.72 -3.06 4.96
CA ALA A 130 16.75 -2.63 4.02
C ALA A 130 16.70 -3.57 2.81
N ALA A 131 16.48 -3.00 1.61
CA ALA A 131 16.61 -3.78 0.39
C ALA A 131 18.02 -4.37 0.43
N ALA A 132 18.14 -5.71 0.33
CA ALA A 132 19.44 -6.35 0.19
C ALA A 132 20.20 -5.56 -0.87
N ALA A 133 21.34 -4.99 -0.49
CA ALA A 133 22.09 -4.07 -1.32
C ALA A 133 22.14 -4.63 -2.74
N ARG A 134 21.65 -3.85 -3.71
CA ARG A 134 21.75 -4.21 -5.13
C ARG A 134 23.24 -4.50 -5.39
N LYS A 135 23.58 -5.78 -5.56
CA LYS A 135 24.86 -6.17 -6.14
C LYS A 135 24.85 -5.84 -7.62
#